data_AF-A0A0F9KEE5-F1
#
_entry.id   AF-A0A0F9KEE5-F1
#
_cell.length_a   1.000
_cell.length_b   1.000
_cell.length_c   1.000
_cell.angle_alpha   90.00
_cell.angle_beta   90.00
_cell.angle_gamma   90.00
#
_symmetry.space_group_name_H-M   'P 1'
#
loop_
_entity.id
_entity.type
_entity.pdbx_description
1 polymer ?
#
loop_
_entity_poly.entity_id
_entity_poly.type
_entity_poly.pdbx_seq_one_letter_code
_entity_poly.pdbx_strand_id
1 'polypeptide(L)' 'MTREELLKILTDCRVDDDPEVAHVDADGALIDYINDEEIAEAYSKINKWYA' A
#
# COMPACT_ATOMS: atom_id res chain seq x y z
N MET A 1 -4.11 0.15 10.07
CA MET A 1 -2.90 0.95 10.41
C MET A 1 -3.31 2.36 10.78
N THR A 2 -2.60 3.04 11.68
CA THR A 2 -2.84 4.45 12.03
C THR A 2 -2.00 5.41 11.18
N ARG A 3 -2.36 6.70 11.18
CA ARG A 3 -1.62 7.74 10.44
C ARG A 3 -0.17 7.90 10.93
N GLU A 4 0.05 7.76 12.23
CA GLU A 4 1.38 7.92 12.85
C GLU A 4 2.31 6.75 12.47
N GLU A 5 1.77 5.52 12.44
CA GLU A 5 2.49 4.34 11.97
C GLU A 5 2.87 4.47 10.48
N LEU A 6 1.94 4.91 9.63
CA LEU A 6 2.22 5.16 8.21
C LEU A 6 3.35 6.19 8.03
N LEU A 7 3.27 7.33 8.72
CA LEU A 7 4.30 8.37 8.62
C LEU A 7 5.67 7.88 9.05
N LYS A 8 5.72 7.00 10.05
CA LYS A 8 6.98 6.36 10.46
C LYS A 8 7.53 5.48 9.36
N ILE A 9 6.73 4.57 8.80
CA ILE A 9 7.17 3.67 7.72
C ILE A 9 7.68 4.44 6.51
N LEU A 10 6.95 5.48 6.06
CA LEU A 10 7.36 6.30 4.93
C LEU A 10 8.65 7.10 5.20
N THR A 11 8.89 7.47 6.45
CA THR A 11 10.13 8.14 6.86
C THR A 11 11.31 7.16 6.87
N ASP A 12 11.08 5.93 7.30
CA ASP A 12 12.09 4.87 7.32
C ASP A 12 12.44 4.41 5.89
N CYS A 13 11.48 4.38 4.96
CA CYS A 13 11.73 4.06 3.54
C CYS A 13 12.66 5.08 2.84
N ARG A 14 12.76 6.32 3.35
CA ARG A 14 13.64 7.36 2.76
C ARG A 14 15.12 7.09 2.95
N VAL A 15 15.49 6.23 3.89
CA VAL A 15 16.90 5.96 4.25
C VAL A 15 17.37 4.58 3.78
N ASP A 16 16.55 3.84 3.05
CA ASP A 16 16.94 2.55 2.48
C ASP A 16 17.94 2.72 1.32
N ASP A 17 18.90 1.80 1.22
CA ASP A 17 19.92 1.79 0.17
C ASP A 17 19.37 1.27 -1.16
N ASP A 18 18.25 0.53 -1.14
CA ASP A 18 17.56 0.04 -2.33
C ASP A 18 16.25 0.83 -2.59
N PRO A 19 16.24 1.75 -3.56
CA PRO A 19 15.08 2.56 -3.84
C PRO A 19 13.90 1.74 -4.39
N GLU A 20 14.13 0.61 -5.06
CA GLU A 20 13.04 -0.23 -5.59
C GLU A 20 12.30 -0.93 -4.43
N VAL A 21 13.06 -1.48 -3.48
CA VAL A 21 12.50 -2.10 -2.27
C VAL A 21 11.77 -1.05 -1.42
N ALA A 22 12.39 0.11 -1.18
CA ALA A 22 11.76 1.20 -0.45
C ALA A 22 10.44 1.67 -1.06
N HIS A 23 10.36 1.70 -2.40
CA HIS A 23 9.14 2.05 -3.10
C HIS A 23 8.05 0.99 -2.91
N VAL A 24 8.38 -0.30 -3.03
CA VAL A 24 7.43 -1.40 -2.80
C VAL A 24 6.88 -1.37 -1.38
N ASP A 25 7.74 -1.17 -0.38
CA ASP A 25 7.35 -1.12 1.02
C ASP A 25 6.46 0.10 1.33
N ALA A 26 6.78 1.27 0.74
CA ALA A 26 5.96 2.47 0.86
C ALA A 26 4.58 2.31 0.20
N ASP A 27 4.53 1.72 -1.00
CA ASP A 27 3.28 1.45 -1.71
C ASP A 27 2.41 0.44 -0.96
N GLY A 28 3.01 -0.63 -0.44
CA GLY A 28 2.32 -1.62 0.40
C GLY A 28 1.71 -0.99 1.65
N ALA A 29 2.50 -0.17 2.38
CA ALA A 29 1.99 0.53 3.55
C ALA A 29 0.86 1.51 3.21
N LEU A 30 0.96 2.23 2.09
CA LEU A 30 -0.13 3.11 1.63
C LEU A 30 -1.41 2.34 1.33
N ILE A 31 -1.29 1.19 0.66
CA ILE A 31 -2.42 0.30 0.38
C ILE A 31 -3.02 -0.20 1.69
N ASP A 32 -2.22 -0.65 2.65
CA ASP A 32 -2.71 -1.12 3.95
C ASP A 32 -3.36 -0.02 4.79
N TYR A 33 -2.93 1.24 4.64
CA TYR A 33 -3.55 2.38 5.30
C TYR A 33 -4.93 2.68 4.73
N ILE A 34 -5.02 2.70 3.40
CA ILE A 34 -6.24 3.05 2.68
C ILE A 34 -7.23 1.91 2.76
N ASN A 35 -6.73 0.66 2.61
CA ASN A 35 -7.41 -0.64 2.53
C ASN A 35 -8.93 -0.56 2.63
N ASP A 36 -9.51 0.05 1.61
CA ASP A 36 -10.90 0.41 1.60
C ASP A 36 -11.69 -0.83 1.18
N GLU A 37 -12.36 -1.45 2.15
CA GLU A 37 -13.11 -2.68 1.95
C GLU A 37 -14.20 -2.51 0.89
N GLU A 38 -14.83 -1.33 0.80
CA GLU A 38 -15.87 -1.04 -0.19
C GLU A 38 -15.28 -1.02 -1.60
N ILE A 39 -14.12 -0.38 -1.77
CA ILE A 39 -13.39 -0.35 -3.06
C ILE A 39 -12.88 -1.74 -3.42
N ALA A 40 -12.35 -2.50 -2.47
CA ALA A 40 -11.87 -3.87 -2.69
C ALA A 40 -13.03 -4.79 -3.11
N GLU A 41 -14.19 -4.67 -2.46
CA GLU A 41 -15.40 -5.39 -2.81
C GLU A 41 -15.89 -4.99 -4.21
N ALA A 42 -15.94 -3.69 -4.51
CA ALA A 42 -16.32 -3.18 -5.83
C ALA A 42 -15.39 -3.70 -6.95
N TYR A 43 -14.08 -3.71 -6.70
CA TYR A 43 -13.09 -4.25 -7.64
C TYR A 43 -13.24 -5.77 -7.84
N SER A 44 -13.57 -6.53 -6.78
CA SER A 44 -13.75 -7.99 -6.86
C SER A 44 -14.89 -8.40 -7.79
N LYS A 45 -15.89 -7.54 -7.97
CA LYS A 45 -17.08 -7.78 -8.82
C LYS A 45 -16.83 -7.46 -10.29
N ILE A 46 -15.71 -6.84 -10.64
CA ILE A 46 -15.35 -6.58 -12.04
C ILE A 46 -15.09 -7.91 -12.74
N ASN A 47 -15.71 -8.11 -13.90
CA ASN A 47 -15.54 -9.33 -14.69
C ASN A 47 -14.15 -9.31 -15.35
N LYS A 48 -13.20 -10.03 -14.74
CA LYS A 48 -11.79 -10.02 -15.15
C LYS A 48 -11.60 -10.95 -16.34
N TRP A 49 -10.95 -10.45 -17.39
CA TRP A 49 -10.70 -11.23 -18.61
C TRP A 49 -9.73 -12.40 -18.39
N TYR A 50 -8.92 -12.36 -17.33
CA TYR A 50 -7.88 -13.35 -17.01
C TYR A 50 -7.75 -13.59 -15.49
N ALA A 51 -8.85 -13.81 -14.78
CA ALA A 51 -8.81 -14.25 -13.38
C ALA A 51 -8.69 -15.77 -13.28
#